data_AF-A0A497XEQ3-F1
#
_entry.id   AF-A0A497XEQ3-F1
#
_cell.length_a   1.000
_cell.length_b   1.000
_cell.length_c   1.000
_cell.angle_alpha   90.00
_cell.angle_beta   90.00
_cell.angle_gamma   90.00
#
_symmetry.space_group_name_H-M   'P 1'
#
loop_
_entity.id
_entity.type
_entity.pdbx_description
1 polymer ?
#
loop_
_entity_poly.entity_id
_entity_poly.type
_entity_poly.pdbx_seq_one_letter_code
_entity_poly.pdbx_strand_id
1 'polypeptide(L)'
;MSHIALLGAGFSRNWGGWLAAEVLGELLSRVANDRETYSRLRNSGNFEDTLAEFQAEARTRASAEATARLAAFEQAVMATFTDMNQVFAAFPGWGLSNDARDSIDAFLSRFDAIFTLNQDLLLELHYRNELVGGKRRWVGPAYPGMAPPPNWQAAQPAERIALPWQPAGEVRLEDHFQPIFKLHGSANWRDPAGNHLMVMGGAKL
;
A
#
# COMPACT_ATOMS: atom_id res chain seq x y z
N MET A 1 -17.33 -14.12 19.32
CA MET A 1 -16.40 -12.99 19.51
C MET A 1 -15.78 -12.67 18.18
N SER A 2 -15.53 -11.38 17.92
CA SER A 2 -14.86 -10.98 16.70
C SER A 2 -13.33 -11.05 16.85
N HIS A 3 -12.63 -11.55 15.83
CA HIS A 3 -11.17 -11.57 15.76
C HIS A 3 -10.71 -10.58 14.70
N ILE A 4 -9.89 -9.61 15.09
CA ILE A 4 -9.38 -8.57 14.19
C ILE A 4 -7.86 -8.63 14.17
N ALA A 5 -7.27 -8.56 12.97
CA ALA A 5 -5.83 -8.41 12.81
C ALA A 5 -5.47 -6.95 12.54
N LEU A 6 -4.40 -6.46 13.17
CA LEU A 6 -3.76 -5.19 12.83
C LEU A 6 -2.33 -5.49 12.36
N LEU A 7 -2.06 -5.16 11.10
CA LEU A 7 -0.75 -5.37 10.48
C LEU A 7 -0.03 -4.04 10.30
N GLY A 8 1.30 -4.12 10.33
CA GLY A 8 2.21 -3.00 10.10
C GLY A 8 3.44 -3.45 9.33
N ALA A 9 4.42 -2.55 9.15
CA ALA A 9 5.58 -2.82 8.29
C ALA A 9 6.40 -4.05 8.74
N GLY A 10 6.38 -4.36 10.04
CA GLY A 10 7.00 -5.58 10.59
C GLY A 10 6.43 -6.89 10.04
N PHE A 11 5.17 -6.90 9.59
CA PHE A 11 4.60 -8.04 8.89
C PHE A 11 5.25 -8.20 7.51
N SER A 12 5.24 -7.15 6.68
CA SER A 12 5.83 -7.17 5.33
C SER A 12 7.35 -7.39 5.33
N ARG A 13 8.05 -7.05 6.42
CA ARG A 13 9.50 -7.24 6.58
C ARG A 13 9.93 -8.70 6.40
N ASN A 14 9.09 -9.66 6.76
CA ASN A 14 9.38 -11.10 6.61
C ASN A 14 9.52 -11.53 5.13
N TRP A 15 9.02 -10.70 4.20
CA TRP A 15 9.06 -10.96 2.76
C TRP A 15 9.83 -9.89 1.98
N GLY A 16 10.80 -9.25 2.63
CA GLY A 16 11.67 -8.25 1.99
C GLY A 16 11.08 -6.84 1.95
N GLY A 17 9.94 -6.61 2.60
CA GLY A 17 9.39 -5.27 2.81
C GLY A 17 10.30 -4.41 3.67
N TRP A 18 10.14 -3.10 3.55
CA TRP A 18 10.94 -2.13 4.30
C TRP A 18 10.16 -1.59 5.50
N LEU A 19 10.88 -1.41 6.61
CA LEU A 19 10.39 -0.65 7.76
C LEU A 19 10.35 0.84 7.43
N ALA A 20 9.60 1.61 8.22
CA ALA A 20 9.47 3.06 8.01
C ALA A 20 10.84 3.79 7.94
N ALA A 21 11.81 3.39 8.77
CA ALA A 21 13.16 3.96 8.75
C ALA A 21 13.94 3.60 7.46
N GLU A 22 13.71 2.41 6.90
CA GLU A 22 14.35 1.95 5.65
C GLU A 22 13.73 2.68 4.45
N VAL A 23 12.41 2.85 4.42
CA VAL A 23 11.69 3.70 3.45
C VAL A 23 12.21 5.14 3.48
N LEU A 24 12.38 5.71 4.68
CA LEU A 24 12.93 7.06 4.83
C LEU A 24 14.36 7.16 4.31
N GLY A 25 15.23 6.18 4.62
CA GLY A 25 16.61 6.15 4.14
C GLY A 25 16.69 6.08 2.61
N GLU A 26 15.86 5.25 2.01
CA GLU A 26 15.75 5.13 0.56
C GLU A 26 15.25 6.44 -0.09
N LEU A 27 14.25 7.09 0.51
CA LEU A 27 13.76 8.38 0.01
C LEU A 27 14.81 9.48 0.10
N LEU A 28 15.56 9.54 1.20
CA LEU A 28 16.67 10.49 1.36
C LEU A 28 17.74 10.29 0.28
N SER A 29 18.01 9.05 -0.14
CA SER A 29 18.90 8.75 -1.28
C SER A 29 18.35 9.31 -2.59
N ARG A 30 17.05 9.08 -2.88
CA ARG A 30 16.41 9.52 -4.14
C ARG A 30 16.39 11.03 -4.31
N VAL A 31 16.22 11.76 -3.21
CA VAL A 31 16.15 13.22 -3.23
C VAL A 31 17.49 13.89 -2.90
N ALA A 32 18.59 13.13 -2.84
CA ALA A 32 19.90 13.65 -2.39
C ALA A 32 20.43 14.84 -3.22
N ASN A 33 20.03 14.93 -4.50
CA ASN A 33 20.42 16.04 -5.38
C ASN A 33 19.53 17.29 -5.24
N ASP A 34 18.40 17.19 -4.55
CA ASP A 34 17.55 18.33 -4.18
C ASP A 34 17.77 18.68 -2.71
N ARG A 35 18.60 19.70 -2.48
CA ARG A 35 19.00 20.12 -1.14
C ARG A 35 17.81 20.55 -0.27
N GLU A 36 16.79 21.17 -0.85
CA GLU A 36 15.63 21.65 -0.10
C GLU A 36 14.77 20.47 0.32
N THR A 37 14.42 19.60 -0.63
CA THR A 37 13.61 18.41 -0.36
C THR A 37 14.31 17.47 0.62
N TYR A 38 15.61 17.24 0.42
CA TYR A 38 16.43 16.45 1.35
C TYR A 38 16.41 17.02 2.77
N SER A 39 16.62 18.34 2.91
CA SER A 39 16.66 18.97 4.23
C SER A 39 15.31 18.87 4.95
N ARG A 40 14.20 19.08 4.25
CA ARG A 40 12.86 19.00 4.85
C ARG A 40 12.52 17.57 5.26
N LEU A 41 12.76 16.60 4.38
CA LEU A 41 12.54 15.18 4.67
C LEU A 41 13.39 14.71 5.87
N ARG A 42 14.64 15.14 5.94
CA ARG A 42 15.53 14.80 7.05
C ARG A 42 15.07 15.41 8.38
N ASN A 43 14.53 16.63 8.34
CA ASN A 43 14.09 17.35 9.54
C ASN A 43 12.75 16.84 10.07
N SER A 44 11.81 16.48 9.19
CA SER A 44 10.51 15.90 9.57
C SER A 44 10.67 14.49 10.13
N GLY A 45 11.64 13.72 9.62
CA GLY A 45 11.86 12.33 10.03
C GLY A 45 10.80 11.35 9.50
N ASN A 46 9.85 11.81 8.70
CA ASN A 46 8.91 10.97 7.97
C ASN A 46 8.45 11.66 6.66
N PHE A 47 8.13 10.85 5.65
CA PHE A 47 7.77 11.38 4.34
C PHE A 47 6.33 11.91 4.30
N GLU A 48 5.44 11.43 5.17
CA GLU A 48 4.01 11.81 5.17
C GLU A 48 3.83 13.29 5.55
N ASP A 49 4.57 13.77 6.55
CA ASP A 49 4.57 15.18 6.98
C ASP A 49 5.21 16.06 5.90
N THR A 50 6.32 15.61 5.31
CA THR A 50 6.99 16.35 4.22
C THR A 50 6.07 16.47 3.00
N LEU A 51 5.34 15.40 2.66
CA LEU A 51 4.35 15.43 1.59
C LEU A 51 3.21 16.41 1.91
N ALA A 52 2.71 16.40 3.15
CA ALA A 52 1.67 17.32 3.61
C ALA A 52 2.09 18.79 3.45
N GLU A 53 3.34 19.11 3.83
CA GLU A 53 3.92 20.43 3.67
C GLU A 53 3.97 20.85 2.20
N PHE A 54 4.48 20.01 1.31
CA PHE A 54 4.53 20.32 -0.13
C PHE A 54 3.14 20.45 -0.76
N GLN A 55 2.17 19.63 -0.34
CA GLN A 55 0.78 19.76 -0.76
C GLN A 55 0.16 21.08 -0.28
N ALA A 56 0.50 21.54 0.93
CA ALA A 56 0.05 22.84 1.43
C ALA A 56 0.71 24.01 0.68
N GLU A 57 2.00 23.92 0.39
CA GLU A 57 2.74 24.93 -0.38
C GLU A 57 2.23 25.06 -1.81
N ALA A 58 2.02 23.94 -2.51
CA ALA A 58 1.48 23.93 -3.86
C ALA A 58 0.08 24.57 -3.92
N ARG A 59 -0.76 24.35 -2.90
CA ARG A 59 -2.10 24.95 -2.80
C ARG A 59 -2.08 26.45 -2.48
N THR A 60 -1.20 26.87 -1.58
CA THR A 60 -1.17 28.26 -1.09
C THR A 60 -0.39 29.21 -1.98
N ARG A 61 0.74 28.78 -2.51
CA ARG A 61 1.65 29.60 -3.32
C ARG A 61 1.38 29.48 -4.83
N ALA A 62 0.77 28.36 -5.26
CA ALA A 62 0.41 28.04 -6.65
C ALA A 62 1.50 28.39 -7.69
N SER A 63 2.78 28.28 -7.33
CA SER A 63 3.90 28.55 -8.23
C SER A 63 4.30 27.29 -8.99
N ALA A 64 4.80 27.46 -10.22
CA ALA A 64 5.29 26.34 -11.03
C ALA A 64 6.38 25.54 -10.31
N GLU A 65 7.23 26.21 -9.52
CA GLU A 65 8.27 25.59 -8.72
C GLU A 65 7.70 24.70 -7.59
N ALA A 66 6.70 25.18 -6.85
CA ALA A 66 6.08 24.41 -5.77
C ALA A 66 5.36 23.17 -6.32
N THR A 67 4.65 23.32 -7.44
CA THR A 67 4.00 22.20 -8.12
C THR A 67 5.01 21.19 -8.64
N ALA A 68 6.13 21.65 -9.24
CA ALA A 68 7.19 20.76 -9.72
C ALA A 68 7.87 20.00 -8.57
N ARG A 69 8.11 20.65 -7.42
CA ARG A 69 8.67 20.01 -6.23
C ARG A 69 7.73 18.94 -5.67
N LEU A 70 6.45 19.26 -5.53
CA LEU A 70 5.44 18.28 -5.09
C LEU A 70 5.42 17.06 -6.02
N ALA A 71 5.32 17.28 -7.33
CA ALA A 71 5.30 16.20 -8.30
C ALA A 71 6.58 15.33 -8.27
N ALA A 72 7.75 15.96 -8.15
CA ALA A 72 9.03 15.23 -8.04
C ALA A 72 9.10 14.41 -6.74
N PHE A 73 8.61 14.95 -5.63
CA PHE A 73 8.58 14.24 -4.36
C PHE A 73 7.60 13.07 -4.39
N GLU A 74 6.39 13.26 -4.90
CA GLU A 74 5.40 12.19 -5.10
C GLU A 74 5.97 11.07 -5.98
N GLN A 75 6.66 11.41 -7.07
CA GLN A 75 7.34 10.43 -7.92
C GLN A 75 8.42 9.65 -7.15
N ALA A 76 9.21 10.31 -6.30
CA ALA A 76 10.21 9.63 -5.49
C ALA A 76 9.56 8.64 -4.50
N VAL A 77 8.50 9.06 -3.79
CA VAL A 77 7.74 8.18 -2.89
C VAL A 77 7.16 6.99 -3.66
N MET A 78 6.56 7.23 -4.81
CA MET A 78 5.99 6.19 -5.65
C MET A 78 7.03 5.21 -6.18
N ALA A 79 8.22 5.68 -6.55
CA ALA A 79 9.31 4.84 -7.00
C ALA A 79 9.85 3.96 -5.85
N THR A 80 9.95 4.49 -4.63
CA THR A 80 10.31 3.71 -3.43
C THR A 80 9.34 2.54 -3.18
N PHE A 81 8.03 2.80 -3.21
CA PHE A 81 7.06 1.72 -3.05
C PHE A 81 7.03 0.76 -4.26
N THR A 82 7.29 1.27 -5.47
CA THR A 82 7.40 0.43 -6.67
C THR A 82 8.53 -0.60 -6.50
N ASP A 83 9.70 -0.16 -6.08
CA ASP A 83 10.87 -1.03 -5.91
C ASP A 83 10.64 -2.05 -4.80
N MET A 84 10.05 -1.64 -3.67
CA MET A 84 9.64 -2.58 -2.62
C MET A 84 8.62 -3.60 -3.13
N ASN A 85 7.63 -3.18 -3.93
CA ASN A 85 6.62 -4.08 -4.46
C ASN A 85 7.16 -5.03 -5.52
N GLN A 86 8.21 -4.65 -6.26
CA GLN A 86 8.91 -5.55 -7.19
C GLN A 86 9.54 -6.73 -6.44
N VAL A 87 10.09 -6.48 -5.24
CA VAL A 87 10.59 -7.56 -4.36
C VAL A 87 9.47 -8.54 -4.00
N PHE A 88 8.28 -8.03 -3.63
CA PHE A 88 7.13 -8.90 -3.36
C PHE A 88 6.68 -9.66 -4.61
N ALA A 89 6.61 -9.03 -5.77
CA ALA A 89 6.16 -9.68 -7.00
C ALA A 89 7.11 -10.78 -7.49
N ALA A 90 8.41 -10.64 -7.25
CA ALA A 90 9.42 -11.65 -7.57
C ALA A 90 9.38 -12.85 -6.61
N PHE A 91 8.64 -12.74 -5.50
CA PHE A 91 8.58 -13.79 -4.48
C PHE A 91 7.69 -14.95 -4.94
N PRO A 92 8.17 -16.22 -4.90
CA PRO A 92 7.45 -17.36 -5.46
C PRO A 92 6.24 -17.82 -4.63
N GLY A 93 6.10 -17.35 -3.38
CA GLY A 93 4.91 -17.57 -2.56
C GLY A 93 5.17 -17.44 -1.07
N TRP A 94 4.21 -16.88 -0.32
CA TRP A 94 4.32 -16.55 1.12
C TRP A 94 3.89 -17.64 2.10
N GLY A 95 3.89 -18.89 1.64
CA GLY A 95 3.69 -20.06 2.51
C GLY A 95 4.91 -20.30 3.41
N LEU A 96 4.66 -20.67 4.68
CA LEU A 96 5.73 -21.06 5.63
C LEU A 96 6.12 -22.53 5.47
N SER A 97 5.27 -23.34 4.83
CA SER A 97 5.50 -24.75 4.55
C SER A 97 4.71 -25.19 3.31
N ASN A 98 4.96 -26.43 2.86
CA ASN A 98 4.17 -27.06 1.80
C ASN A 98 2.80 -27.60 2.29
N ASP A 99 2.51 -27.55 3.61
CA ASP A 99 1.19 -27.90 4.15
C ASP A 99 0.29 -26.66 4.13
N ALA A 100 -0.81 -26.73 3.37
CA ALA A 100 -1.78 -25.65 3.26
C ALA A 100 -2.37 -25.18 4.61
N ARG A 101 -2.35 -26.05 5.64
CA ARG A 101 -2.84 -25.72 6.99
C ARG A 101 -1.90 -24.82 7.79
N ASP A 102 -0.62 -24.81 7.43
CA ASP A 102 0.43 -23.97 8.03
C ASP A 102 0.77 -22.76 7.13
N SER A 103 -0.14 -22.41 6.21
CA SER A 103 0.01 -21.24 5.35
C SER A 103 -0.36 -19.93 6.07
N ILE A 104 0.26 -18.83 5.64
CA ILE A 104 -0.14 -17.48 6.06
C ILE A 104 -1.60 -17.21 5.68
N ASP A 105 -2.05 -17.72 4.54
CA ASP A 105 -3.44 -17.59 4.11
C ASP A 105 -4.40 -18.22 5.14
N ALA A 106 -4.06 -19.43 5.63
CA ALA A 106 -4.83 -20.15 6.64
C ALA A 106 -4.79 -19.48 8.01
N PHE A 107 -3.71 -18.79 8.35
CA PHE A 107 -3.64 -17.98 9.57
C PHE A 107 -4.51 -16.73 9.46
N LEU A 108 -4.33 -15.92 8.40
CA LEU A 108 -5.04 -14.66 8.21
C LEU A 108 -6.56 -14.85 8.00
N SER A 109 -6.99 -15.96 7.40
CA SER A 109 -8.41 -16.24 7.16
C SER A 109 -9.23 -16.49 8.45
N ARG A 110 -8.55 -16.69 9.59
CA ARG A 110 -9.20 -16.84 10.91
C ARG A 110 -9.78 -15.54 11.44
N PHE A 111 -9.29 -14.39 10.96
CA PHE A 111 -9.76 -13.08 11.36
C PHE A 111 -11.00 -12.67 10.58
N ASP A 112 -11.86 -11.89 11.22
CA ASP A 112 -13.07 -11.33 10.62
C ASP A 112 -12.76 -10.15 9.71
N ALA A 113 -11.73 -9.39 10.04
CA ALA A 113 -11.22 -8.27 9.27
C ALA A 113 -9.72 -8.10 9.53
N ILE A 114 -9.05 -7.52 8.54
CA ILE A 114 -7.64 -7.14 8.63
C ILE A 114 -7.55 -5.62 8.45
N PHE A 115 -6.91 -4.95 9.39
CA PHE A 115 -6.53 -3.56 9.27
C PHE A 115 -5.03 -3.51 9.03
N THR A 116 -4.58 -2.60 8.17
CA THR A 116 -3.15 -2.39 7.96
C THR A 116 -2.83 -0.94 7.70
N LEU A 117 -1.70 -0.51 8.24
CA LEU A 117 -1.09 0.79 7.97
C LEU A 117 -0.12 0.73 6.77
N ASN A 118 0.10 -0.46 6.20
CA ASN A 118 1.05 -0.64 5.11
C ASN A 118 0.47 -0.12 3.80
N GLN A 119 1.24 0.72 3.10
CA GLN A 119 0.92 1.18 1.74
C GLN A 119 1.46 0.26 0.65
N ASP A 120 2.21 -0.78 1.01
CA ASP A 120 2.69 -1.80 0.09
C ASP A 120 1.57 -2.64 -0.55
N LEU A 121 1.91 -3.56 -1.45
CA LEU A 121 0.96 -4.44 -2.14
C LEU A 121 1.08 -5.91 -1.73
N LEU A 122 1.70 -6.23 -0.58
CA LEU A 122 1.97 -7.62 -0.21
C LEU A 122 0.69 -8.47 -0.17
N LEU A 123 -0.37 -7.97 0.49
CA LEU A 123 -1.65 -8.67 0.60
C LEU A 123 -2.34 -8.76 -0.78
N GLU A 124 -2.34 -7.67 -1.54
CA GLU A 124 -2.94 -7.58 -2.87
C GLU A 124 -2.33 -8.61 -3.84
N LEU A 125 -1.01 -8.78 -3.76
CA LEU A 125 -0.25 -9.67 -4.61
C LEU A 125 -0.38 -11.13 -4.19
N HIS A 126 -0.36 -11.44 -2.90
CA HIS A 126 -0.18 -12.83 -2.42
C HIS A 126 -1.34 -13.42 -1.65
N TYR A 127 -2.21 -12.61 -1.03
CA TYR A 127 -3.26 -13.16 -0.19
C TYR A 127 -4.38 -13.79 -1.01
N ARG A 128 -4.58 -15.10 -0.81
CA ARG A 128 -5.60 -15.91 -1.50
C ARG A 128 -6.34 -16.83 -0.51
N ASN A 129 -7.23 -16.24 0.29
CA ASN A 129 -7.94 -16.99 1.34
C ASN A 129 -9.00 -17.95 0.78
N GLU A 130 -9.40 -17.81 -0.48
CA GLU A 130 -10.33 -18.68 -1.18
C GLU A 130 -9.77 -20.10 -1.41
N LEU A 131 -8.44 -20.24 -1.33
CA LEU A 131 -7.73 -21.50 -1.51
C LEU A 131 -7.55 -22.29 -0.19
N VAL A 132 -7.94 -21.71 0.95
CA VAL A 132 -7.80 -22.34 2.27
C VAL A 132 -8.92 -23.37 2.49
N GLY A 133 -8.55 -24.65 2.54
CA GLY A 133 -9.48 -25.78 2.63
C GLY A 133 -10.24 -25.92 3.96
N GLY A 134 -11.43 -26.53 3.89
CA GLY A 134 -12.15 -27.13 5.03
C GLY A 134 -13.43 -26.42 5.46
N LYS A 135 -13.45 -25.08 5.48
CA LYS A 135 -14.66 -24.26 5.68
C LYS A 135 -14.46 -22.96 4.90
N ARG A 136 -15.03 -22.85 3.70
CA ARG A 136 -15.01 -21.63 2.87
C ARG A 136 -15.80 -20.51 3.55
N ARG A 137 -15.24 -19.94 4.60
CA ARG A 137 -15.80 -18.77 5.27
C ARG A 137 -15.73 -17.56 4.34
N TRP A 138 -14.59 -17.42 3.67
CA TRP A 138 -14.29 -16.34 2.75
C TRP A 138 -14.16 -16.87 1.32
N VAL A 139 -14.69 -16.13 0.37
CA VAL A 139 -14.57 -16.37 -1.08
C VAL A 139 -13.45 -15.55 -1.72
N GLY A 140 -12.80 -14.68 -0.94
CA GLY A 140 -11.69 -13.84 -1.35
C GLY A 140 -11.43 -12.71 -0.34
N PRO A 141 -10.31 -12.00 -0.46
CA PRO A 141 -10.12 -10.70 0.17
C PRO A 141 -10.93 -9.63 -0.59
N ALA A 142 -11.45 -8.64 0.14
CA ALA A 142 -12.04 -7.43 -0.42
C ALA A 142 -11.38 -6.20 0.20
N TYR A 143 -11.29 -5.12 -0.57
CA TYR A 143 -10.75 -3.83 -0.14
C TYR A 143 -11.89 -2.80 -0.18
N PRO A 144 -12.63 -2.62 0.93
CA PRO A 144 -13.85 -1.83 0.93
C PRO A 144 -13.63 -0.42 0.39
N GLY A 145 -14.51 0.00 -0.53
CA GLY A 145 -14.44 1.32 -1.17
C GLY A 145 -13.52 1.41 -2.39
N MET A 146 -12.80 0.33 -2.75
CA MET A 146 -11.89 0.31 -3.89
C MET A 146 -12.27 -0.80 -4.88
N ALA A 147 -12.16 -0.50 -6.16
CA ALA A 147 -12.38 -1.44 -7.25
C ALA A 147 -11.04 -1.84 -7.90
N PRO A 148 -10.75 -3.14 -8.02
CA PRO A 148 -9.63 -3.60 -8.82
C PRO A 148 -9.88 -3.33 -10.31
N PRO A 149 -8.82 -3.18 -11.12
CA PRO A 149 -8.97 -3.08 -12.56
C PRO A 149 -9.47 -4.40 -13.18
N PRO A 150 -10.16 -4.38 -14.33
CA PRO A 150 -10.82 -5.56 -14.90
C PRO A 150 -9.91 -6.77 -15.13
N ASN A 151 -8.64 -6.53 -15.43
CA ASN A 151 -7.63 -7.56 -15.71
C ASN A 151 -6.83 -7.98 -14.48
N TRP A 152 -7.17 -7.51 -13.27
CA TRP A 152 -6.38 -7.74 -12.05
C TRP A 152 -6.05 -9.21 -11.81
N GLN A 153 -7.05 -10.10 -11.91
CA GLN A 153 -6.85 -11.53 -11.64
C GLN A 153 -6.03 -12.25 -12.72
N ALA A 154 -6.11 -11.78 -13.97
CA ALA A 154 -5.36 -12.36 -15.08
C ALA A 154 -3.90 -11.89 -15.13
N ALA A 155 -3.63 -10.71 -14.57
CA ALA A 155 -2.30 -10.10 -14.55
C ALA A 155 -1.33 -10.88 -13.64
N GLN A 156 -0.07 -10.95 -14.07
CA GLN A 156 1.03 -11.48 -13.25
C GLN A 156 1.35 -10.52 -12.10
N PRO A 157 1.94 -10.99 -10.98
CA PRO A 157 2.27 -10.15 -9.84
C PRO A 157 3.05 -8.88 -10.21
N ALA A 158 4.02 -8.97 -11.12
CA ALA A 158 4.82 -7.82 -11.56
C ALA A 158 3.98 -6.77 -12.31
N GLU A 159 2.99 -7.20 -13.11
CA GLU A 159 2.10 -6.32 -13.86
C GLU A 159 1.13 -5.61 -12.91
N ARG A 160 0.63 -6.31 -11.88
CA ARG A 160 -0.30 -5.79 -10.88
C ARG A 160 0.21 -4.58 -10.12
N ILE A 161 1.53 -4.43 -9.95
CA ILE A 161 2.13 -3.26 -9.28
C ILE A 161 1.73 -1.96 -10.00
N ALA A 162 1.68 -1.99 -11.32
CA ALA A 162 1.36 -0.82 -12.15
C ALA A 162 -0.14 -0.64 -12.41
N LEU A 163 -0.98 -1.62 -12.07
CA LEU A 163 -2.41 -1.58 -12.33
C LEU A 163 -3.14 -0.74 -11.26
N PRO A 164 -3.76 0.39 -11.65
CA PRO A 164 -4.36 1.30 -10.69
C PRO A 164 -5.70 0.77 -10.18
N TRP A 165 -5.90 0.88 -8.86
CA TRP A 165 -7.21 0.69 -8.24
C TRP A 165 -7.89 2.05 -8.06
N GLN A 166 -9.20 2.10 -8.28
CA GLN A 166 -9.97 3.34 -8.20
C GLN A 166 -11.10 3.23 -7.16
N PRO A 167 -11.56 4.34 -6.57
CA PRO A 167 -12.70 4.33 -5.68
C PRO A 167 -13.95 3.72 -6.35
N ALA A 168 -14.61 2.80 -5.65
CA ALA A 168 -15.85 2.15 -6.10
C ALA A 168 -17.12 3.00 -5.79
N GLY A 169 -16.95 4.20 -5.25
CA GLY A 169 -18.03 5.05 -4.74
C GLY A 169 -18.32 4.76 -3.28
N GLU A 170 -19.31 3.91 -3.00
CA GLU A 170 -19.71 3.58 -1.63
C GLU A 170 -18.83 2.50 -1.00
N VAL A 171 -18.47 2.70 0.28
CA VAL A 171 -17.82 1.67 1.08
C VAL A 171 -18.86 0.64 1.48
N ARG A 172 -18.79 -0.54 0.87
CA ARG A 172 -19.67 -1.69 1.19
C ARG A 172 -18.82 -2.88 1.60
N LEU A 173 -19.32 -3.62 2.58
CA LEU A 173 -18.76 -4.92 2.95
C LEU A 173 -19.53 -5.98 2.17
N GLU A 174 -18.82 -6.72 1.33
CA GLU A 174 -19.41 -7.80 0.56
C GLU A 174 -19.54 -9.05 1.43
N ASP A 175 -20.73 -9.67 1.41
CA ASP A 175 -20.97 -10.91 2.14
C ASP A 175 -19.98 -11.99 1.69
N HIS A 176 -19.45 -12.73 2.66
CA HIS A 176 -18.46 -13.78 2.44
C HIS A 176 -17.13 -13.32 1.81
N PHE A 177 -16.85 -12.03 1.69
CA PHE A 177 -15.49 -11.55 1.43
C PHE A 177 -14.85 -11.04 2.72
N GLN A 178 -13.56 -11.31 2.89
CA GLN A 178 -12.84 -10.83 4.07
C GLN A 178 -12.40 -9.39 3.84
N PRO A 179 -12.85 -8.43 4.65
CA PRO A 179 -12.48 -7.04 4.48
C PRO A 179 -11.04 -6.78 4.94
N ILE A 180 -10.28 -6.10 4.08
CA ILE A 180 -8.94 -5.59 4.34
C ILE A 180 -8.97 -4.06 4.24
N PHE A 181 -8.81 -3.40 5.38
CA PHE A 181 -8.82 -1.95 5.50
C PHE A 181 -7.38 -1.42 5.43
N LYS A 182 -7.06 -0.74 4.32
CA LYS A 182 -5.79 -0.03 4.11
C LYS A 182 -5.91 1.39 4.61
N LEU A 183 -5.51 1.63 5.85
CA LEU A 183 -5.75 2.90 6.55
C LEU A 183 -4.96 4.08 5.97
N HIS A 184 -3.84 3.80 5.31
CA HIS A 184 -3.00 4.78 4.60
C HIS A 184 -3.20 4.71 3.07
N GLY A 185 -4.14 3.89 2.60
CA GLY A 185 -4.27 3.50 1.20
C GLY A 185 -3.15 2.57 0.72
N SER A 186 -3.17 2.24 -0.58
CA SER A 186 -2.11 1.46 -1.23
C SER A 186 -1.40 2.27 -2.30
N ALA A 187 -0.15 1.90 -2.59
CA ALA A 187 0.69 2.57 -3.57
C ALA A 187 0.08 2.61 -4.99
N ASN A 188 -0.76 1.65 -5.37
CA ASN A 188 -1.41 1.63 -6.68
C ASN A 188 -2.81 2.27 -6.68
N TRP A 189 -3.26 2.92 -5.60
CA TRP A 189 -4.55 3.60 -5.59
C TRP A 189 -4.48 4.93 -6.32
N ARG A 190 -5.48 5.19 -7.17
CA ARG A 190 -5.60 6.40 -7.99
C ARG A 190 -7.01 6.97 -7.90
N ASP A 191 -7.11 8.30 -7.98
CA ASP A 191 -8.41 8.95 -8.16
C ASP A 191 -8.91 8.77 -9.61
N PRO A 192 -10.16 9.17 -9.93
CA PRO A 192 -10.68 9.09 -11.30
C PRO A 192 -9.91 9.92 -12.34
N ALA A 193 -9.15 10.93 -11.90
CA ALA A 193 -8.29 11.74 -12.76
C ALA A 193 -6.89 11.13 -12.96
N GLY A 194 -6.58 10.02 -12.28
CA GLY A 194 -5.30 9.31 -12.34
C GLY A 194 -4.25 9.81 -11.35
N ASN A 195 -4.60 10.71 -10.42
CA ASN A 195 -3.69 11.18 -9.38
C ASN A 195 -3.50 10.12 -8.29
N HIS A 196 -2.34 10.13 -7.64
CA HIS A 196 -2.04 9.20 -6.54
C HIS A 196 -2.92 9.50 -5.32
N LEU A 197 -3.56 8.46 -4.78
CA LEU A 197 -4.31 8.54 -3.51
C LEU A 197 -3.46 8.17 -2.29
N MET A 198 -2.20 7.77 -2.51
CA MET A 198 -1.33 7.30 -1.44
C MET A 198 -1.06 8.43 -0.43
N VAL A 199 -1.53 8.21 0.80
CA VAL A 199 -1.51 9.08 1.98
C VAL A 199 -1.74 10.56 1.68
N MET A 200 -3.00 10.96 1.91
CA MET A 200 -3.36 12.32 2.32
C MET A 200 -2.42 12.73 3.47
N GLY A 201 -1.43 13.57 3.17
CA GLY A 201 -0.37 13.91 4.12
C GLY A 201 -0.95 14.50 5.40
N GLY A 202 -0.45 14.06 6.56
CA GLY A 202 -0.50 14.66 7.91
C GLY A 202 -1.87 15.06 8.51
N ALA A 203 -2.74 15.69 7.73
CA ALA A 203 -4.11 16.04 8.05
C ALA A 203 -5.01 14.79 7.99
N LYS A 204 -4.79 13.90 8.97
CA LYS A 204 -5.83 13.01 9.45
C LYS A 204 -6.94 13.92 10.00
N LEU A 205 -8.02 14.10 9.23
CA LEU A 205 -9.24 14.72 9.74
C LEU A 205 -9.82 13.87 10.88
#